data_AF-A0A7V8VJ78-F1
#
_entry.id   AF-A0A7V8VJ78-F1
#
_cell.length_a   1.000
_cell.length_b   1.000
_cell.length_c   1.000
_cell.angle_alpha   90.00
_cell.angle_beta   90.00
_cell.angle_gamma   90.00
#
_symmetry.space_group_name_H-M   'P 1'
#
loop_
_entity.id
_entity.type
_entity.pdbx_description
1 polymer ?
#
loop_
_entity_poly.entity_id
_entity_poly.type
_entity_poly.pdbx_seq_one_letter_code
_entity_poly.pdbx_strand_id
1 'polypeptide(L)'
;MRIGDHIRSNVIGCLALFFALSGVGYAAATIGSRDVIDGSLLGRDVNNGALQTKDLAPDAVRSLYLIEDFSRATANASGEFAESTISYPLALRAAPQLHFIAAGQPSNVSCPGAVDDPKAAPGQLCVYENGATNRDPGDVAFHFGGGRDRLGFGLSVLAASSTPGLFASNGSWAVTAP
;
A
#
# COMPACT_ATOMS: atom_id res chain seq x y z
N MET A 1 74.97 3.15 8.54
CA MET A 1 73.55 3.55 8.34
C MET A 1 73.30 3.55 6.83
N ARG A 2 72.84 2.43 6.24
CA ARG A 2 72.80 2.18 4.77
C ARG A 2 71.51 2.65 4.08
N ILE A 3 70.53 3.11 4.85
CA ILE A 3 69.19 3.40 4.34
C ILE A 3 69.11 4.73 3.59
N GLY A 4 69.96 5.71 3.94
CA GLY A 4 70.00 7.01 3.29
C GLY A 4 70.50 6.95 1.83
N ASP A 5 71.43 6.04 1.54
CA ASP A 5 71.98 5.88 0.19
C ASP A 5 70.97 5.21 -0.76
N HIS A 6 70.17 4.27 -0.25
CA HIS A 6 69.08 3.65 -1.00
C HIS A 6 67.97 4.67 -1.35
N ILE A 7 67.66 5.60 -0.44
CA ILE A 7 66.68 6.66 -0.71
C ILE A 7 67.20 7.62 -1.78
N ARG A 8 68.48 8.04 -1.72
CA ARG A 8 69.07 8.96 -2.70
C ARG A 8 69.18 8.37 -4.11
N SER A 9 69.44 7.06 -4.22
CA SER A 9 69.52 6.39 -5.52
C SER A 9 68.15 6.11 -6.15
N ASN A 10 67.09 6.00 -5.35
CA ASN A 10 65.75 5.57 -5.81
C ASN A 10 64.64 6.58 -5.48
N VAL A 11 64.98 7.88 -5.37
CA VAL A 11 64.03 8.96 -5.02
C VAL A 11 62.77 8.92 -5.90
N ILE A 12 62.95 8.74 -7.21
CA ILE A 12 61.83 8.67 -8.17
C ILE A 12 60.94 7.46 -7.91
N GLY A 13 61.52 6.31 -7.55
CA GLY A 13 60.78 5.10 -7.20
C GLY A 13 59.98 5.25 -5.91
N CYS A 14 60.57 5.87 -4.88
CA CYS A 14 59.86 6.16 -3.63
C CYS A 14 58.72 7.17 -3.82
N LEU A 15 58.91 8.20 -4.66
CA LEU A 15 57.85 9.16 -5.01
C LEU A 15 56.73 8.48 -5.79
N ALA A 16 57.05 7.70 -6.82
CA ALA A 16 56.07 6.95 -7.60
C ALA A 16 55.24 6.01 -6.73
N LEU A 17 55.87 5.31 -5.78
CA LEU A 17 55.18 4.44 -4.83
C LEU A 17 54.25 5.23 -3.92
N PHE A 18 54.67 6.42 -3.46
CA PHE A 18 53.82 7.28 -2.62
C PHE A 18 52.60 7.80 -3.39
N PHE A 19 52.77 8.22 -4.65
CA PHE A 19 51.67 8.65 -5.52
C PHE A 19 50.73 7.50 -5.90
N ALA A 20 51.27 6.30 -6.10
CA ALA A 20 50.46 5.11 -6.39
C ALA A 20 49.64 4.67 -5.16
N LEU A 21 50.18 4.85 -3.95
CA LEU A 21 49.51 4.51 -2.70
C LEU A 21 48.61 5.63 -2.15
N SER A 22 48.76 6.88 -2.61
CA SER A 22 47.90 7.99 -2.19
C SER A 22 46.51 8.01 -2.85
N GLY A 23 46.20 7.02 -3.69
CA GLY A 23 44.87 6.85 -4.28
C GLY A 23 43.84 6.40 -3.24
N VAL A 24 43.23 7.33 -2.53
CA VAL A 24 41.98 7.07 -1.78
C VAL A 24 40.82 7.09 -2.77
N GLY A 25 40.31 5.91 -3.12
CA GLY A 25 39.10 5.78 -3.92
C GLY A 25 37.88 6.21 -3.12
N TYR A 26 37.38 7.41 -3.35
CA TYR A 26 36.06 7.83 -2.86
C TYR A 26 34.99 7.36 -3.86
N ALA A 27 34.24 6.33 -3.49
CA ALA A 27 33.03 5.95 -4.21
C ALA A 27 31.90 6.93 -3.88
N ALA A 28 31.88 8.07 -4.58
CA ALA A 28 30.83 9.08 -4.49
C ALA A 28 29.78 8.94 -5.61
N ALA A 29 29.62 7.74 -6.17
CA ALA A 29 28.60 7.49 -7.18
C ALA A 29 27.23 7.45 -6.50
N THR A 30 26.41 8.48 -6.73
CA THR A 30 25.00 8.45 -6.36
C THR A 30 24.24 7.65 -7.41
N ILE A 31 23.48 6.65 -6.97
CA ILE A 31 22.56 5.88 -7.82
C ILE A 31 21.26 6.69 -7.91
N GLY A 32 20.94 7.19 -9.10
CA GLY A 32 19.68 7.86 -9.38
C GLY A 32 18.66 6.93 -10.02
N SER A 33 17.43 7.43 -10.23
CA SER A 33 16.35 6.64 -10.85
C SER A 33 16.71 6.13 -12.26
N ARG A 34 17.56 6.84 -13.00
CA ARG A 34 18.04 6.42 -14.34
C ARG A 34 18.94 5.19 -14.31
N ASP A 35 19.53 4.91 -13.16
CA ASP A 35 20.47 3.80 -12.97
C ASP A 35 19.73 2.54 -12.48
N VAL A 36 18.43 2.65 -12.18
CA VAL A 36 17.54 1.56 -11.77
C VAL A 36 16.76 1.09 -12.99
N ILE A 37 16.79 -0.22 -13.26
CA ILE A 37 15.99 -0.83 -14.32
C ILE A 37 14.60 -1.12 -13.76
N ASP A 38 13.55 -0.79 -14.51
CA ASP A 38 12.17 -1.02 -14.06
C ASP A 38 11.92 -2.51 -13.77
N GLY A 39 11.35 -2.78 -12.58
CA GLY A 39 11.08 -4.13 -12.10
C GLY A 39 12.31 -4.92 -11.64
N SER A 40 13.52 -4.34 -11.63
CA SER A 40 14.73 -5.05 -11.21
C SER A 40 14.87 -5.19 -9.69
N LEU A 41 14.21 -4.32 -8.92
CA LEU A 41 14.21 -4.36 -7.46
C LEU A 41 13.03 -5.22 -7.00
N LEU A 42 13.34 -6.38 -6.43
CA LEU A 42 12.36 -7.29 -5.86
C LEU A 42 12.32 -7.14 -4.34
N GLY A 43 11.28 -7.66 -3.70
CA GLY A 43 11.15 -7.62 -2.24
C GLY A 43 12.34 -8.24 -1.49
N ARG A 44 13.02 -9.24 -2.08
CA ARG A 44 14.23 -9.85 -1.51
C ARG A 44 15.46 -8.93 -1.50
N ASP A 45 15.47 -7.90 -2.35
CA ASP A 45 16.56 -6.94 -2.46
C ASP A 45 16.40 -5.80 -1.44
N VAL A 46 15.25 -5.74 -0.76
CA VAL A 46 14.93 -4.76 0.28
C VAL A 46 14.92 -5.43 1.65
N ASN A 47 15.78 -4.97 2.55
CA ASN A 47 15.79 -5.46 3.92
C ASN A 47 14.54 -5.01 4.70
N ASN A 48 14.01 -5.90 5.54
CA ASN A 48 12.88 -5.56 6.41
C ASN A 48 13.21 -4.37 7.32
N GLY A 49 12.37 -3.34 7.28
CA GLY A 49 12.53 -2.11 8.05
C GLY A 49 13.54 -1.11 7.47
N ALA A 50 14.15 -1.38 6.31
CA ALA A 50 15.08 -0.45 5.68
C ALA A 50 14.39 0.78 5.07
N LEU A 51 13.13 0.63 4.62
CA LEU A 51 12.30 1.72 4.15
C LEU A 51 11.30 2.13 5.24
N GLN A 52 11.33 3.40 5.63
CA GLN A 52 10.36 3.98 6.56
C GLN A 52 9.41 4.89 5.78
N THR A 53 8.28 5.27 6.39
CA THR A 53 7.31 6.18 5.74
C THR A 53 7.90 7.54 5.35
N LYS A 54 9.01 7.95 5.97
CA LYS A 54 9.73 9.20 5.62
C LYS A 54 10.52 9.09 4.31
N ASP A 55 10.83 7.87 3.88
CA ASP A 55 11.61 7.59 2.68
C ASP A 55 10.72 7.43 1.44
N LEU A 56 9.40 7.39 1.65
CA LEU A 56 8.39 7.27 0.62
C LEU A 56 7.76 8.65 0.36
N ALA A 57 7.60 9.01 -0.91
CA ALA A 57 6.76 10.15 -1.26
C ALA A 57 5.32 9.87 -0.79
N PRO A 58 4.53 10.90 -0.41
CA PRO A 58 3.16 10.71 0.10
C PRO A 58 2.25 9.92 -0.85
N ASP A 59 2.53 9.96 -2.15
CA ASP A 59 1.82 9.25 -3.21
C ASP A 59 2.49 7.94 -3.66
N ALA A 60 3.64 7.57 -3.09
CA ALA A 60 4.33 6.31 -3.41
C ALA A 60 3.59 5.07 -2.85
N VAL A 61 2.77 5.25 -1.82
CA VAL A 61 1.89 4.19 -1.28
C VAL A 61 0.53 4.28 -1.98
N ARG A 62 0.52 4.12 -3.30
CA ARG A 62 -0.73 4.14 -4.09
C ARG A 62 -1.34 2.74 -4.14
N SER A 63 -2.44 2.60 -3.40
CA SER A 63 -3.49 1.58 -3.53
C SER A 63 -3.01 0.12 -3.55
N LEU A 64 -3.14 -0.54 -2.40
CA LEU A 64 -3.30 -1.99 -2.39
C LEU A 64 -4.76 -2.30 -2.74
N TYR A 65 -4.97 -2.98 -3.85
CA TYR A 65 -6.27 -3.40 -4.34
C TYR A 65 -6.42 -4.91 -4.18
N LEU A 66 -7.45 -5.35 -3.47
CA LEU A 66 -7.87 -6.76 -3.45
C LEU A 66 -9.37 -6.81 -3.78
N ILE A 67 -9.71 -7.51 -4.88
CA ILE A 67 -11.06 -8.06 -5.16
C ILE A 67 -11.01 -9.56 -4.77
N GLU A 68 -12.09 -10.23 -4.36
CA GLU A 68 -13.18 -10.74 -5.23
C GLU A 68 -14.48 -11.07 -4.46
N ASP A 69 -14.51 -11.02 -3.12
CA ASP A 69 -15.71 -11.35 -2.33
C ASP A 69 -15.72 -10.47 -1.07
N PHE A 70 -16.67 -9.53 -0.97
CA PHE A 70 -16.71 -8.62 0.18
C PHE A 70 -17.46 -9.28 1.33
N SER A 71 -18.66 -9.82 1.11
CA SER A 71 -19.43 -10.51 2.16
C SER A 71 -20.47 -11.44 1.53
N ARG A 72 -20.56 -12.69 2.02
CA ARG A 72 -21.49 -13.72 1.50
C ARG A 72 -21.95 -14.65 2.61
N ALA A 73 -23.25 -14.87 2.72
CA ALA A 73 -23.83 -15.88 3.60
C ALA A 73 -25.16 -16.43 3.04
N THR A 74 -25.69 -17.46 3.70
CA THR A 74 -27.06 -17.96 3.44
C THR A 74 -27.93 -17.50 4.60
N ALA A 75 -28.96 -16.73 4.31
CA ALA A 75 -29.94 -16.32 5.30
C ALA A 75 -31.12 -17.30 5.33
N ASN A 76 -31.72 -17.51 6.49
CA ASN A 76 -32.99 -18.23 6.62
C ASN A 76 -34.18 -17.27 6.73
N ALA A 77 -33.94 -16.02 7.13
CA ALA A 77 -34.91 -14.94 7.22
C ALA A 77 -34.27 -13.57 6.90
N SER A 78 -35.12 -12.57 6.66
CA SER A 78 -34.68 -11.19 6.43
C SER A 78 -34.05 -10.61 7.69
N GLY A 79 -33.04 -9.77 7.53
CA GLY A 79 -32.35 -9.10 8.63
C GLY A 79 -31.20 -9.92 9.25
N GLU A 80 -30.97 -11.16 8.78
CA GLU A 80 -29.69 -11.83 9.03
C GLU A 80 -28.57 -11.08 8.32
N PHE A 81 -27.39 -11.01 8.94
CA PHE A 81 -26.27 -10.21 8.45
C PHE A 81 -25.05 -11.07 8.12
N ALA A 82 -24.26 -10.62 7.14
CA ALA A 82 -22.95 -11.15 6.82
C ALA A 82 -21.90 -10.06 7.02
N GLU A 83 -20.88 -10.37 7.82
CA GLU A 83 -19.78 -9.45 8.07
C GLU A 83 -18.52 -9.87 7.34
N SER A 84 -17.69 -8.88 7.03
CA SER A 84 -16.32 -9.09 6.63
C SER A 84 -15.45 -7.95 7.10
N THR A 85 -14.19 -8.26 7.37
CA THR A 85 -13.22 -7.31 7.89
C THR A 85 -12.02 -7.26 6.97
N ILE A 86 -11.64 -6.04 6.61
CA ILE A 86 -10.51 -5.76 5.73
C ILE A 86 -9.49 -4.99 6.54
N SER A 87 -8.27 -5.51 6.57
CA SER A 87 -7.13 -4.84 7.20
C SER A 87 -6.39 -4.00 6.17
N TYR A 88 -5.95 -2.81 6.58
CA TYR A 88 -5.03 -2.04 5.77
C TYR A 88 -3.63 -2.66 5.86
N PRO A 89 -2.89 -2.72 4.75
CA PRO A 89 -1.49 -3.15 4.76
C PRO A 89 -0.60 -2.24 5.59
N LEU A 90 -0.94 -0.96 5.68
CA LEU A 90 -0.26 0.04 6.51
C LEU A 90 -1.27 0.75 7.42
N ALA A 91 -0.90 0.87 8.70
CA ALA A 91 -1.67 1.68 9.64
C ALA A 91 -1.68 3.15 9.22
N LEU A 92 -2.87 3.73 9.06
CA LEU A 92 -3.04 5.15 8.72
C LEU A 92 -2.65 6.04 9.90
N ARG A 93 -2.34 7.32 9.63
CA ARG A 93 -2.05 8.32 10.67
C ARG A 93 -3.30 8.86 11.36
N ALA A 94 -4.43 8.84 10.68
CA ALA A 94 -5.75 9.20 11.19
C ALA A 94 -6.82 8.30 10.57
N ALA A 95 -8.01 8.25 11.19
CA ALA A 95 -9.14 7.50 10.64
C ALA A 95 -9.62 8.16 9.33
N PRO A 96 -9.83 7.39 8.24
CA PRO A 96 -10.34 7.93 7.00
C PRO A 96 -11.85 8.17 7.09
N GLN A 97 -12.37 9.10 6.29
CA GLN A 97 -13.81 9.21 6.07
C GLN A 97 -14.27 8.15 5.08
N LEU A 98 -15.30 7.40 5.46
CA LEU A 98 -15.77 6.27 4.70
C LEU A 98 -16.91 6.66 3.75
N HIS A 99 -16.85 6.12 2.54
CA HIS A 99 -17.86 6.27 1.50
C HIS A 99 -18.19 4.92 0.88
N PHE A 100 -19.48 4.64 0.73
CA PHE A 100 -19.98 3.50 -0.04
C PHE A 100 -20.55 3.99 -1.36
N ILE A 101 -20.05 3.43 -2.46
CA ILE A 101 -20.48 3.72 -3.81
C ILE A 101 -21.23 2.48 -4.31
N ALA A 102 -22.57 2.52 -4.21
CA ALA A 102 -23.42 1.44 -4.69
C ALA A 102 -23.26 1.23 -6.21
N ALA A 103 -23.55 0.01 -6.69
CA ALA A 103 -23.41 -0.31 -8.11
C ALA A 103 -24.20 0.68 -8.99
N GLY A 104 -23.53 1.23 -10.00
CA GLY A 104 -24.09 2.22 -10.92
C GLY A 104 -24.10 3.67 -10.42
N GLN A 105 -23.63 3.96 -9.19
CA GLN A 105 -23.41 5.34 -8.75
C GLN A 105 -22.19 5.97 -9.43
N PRO A 106 -22.25 7.27 -9.80
CA PRO A 106 -21.14 7.96 -10.44
C PRO A 106 -20.00 8.25 -9.45
N SER A 107 -18.77 8.38 -9.98
CA SER A 107 -17.61 8.87 -9.24
C SER A 107 -17.83 10.29 -8.72
N ASN A 108 -17.21 10.62 -7.59
CA ASN A 108 -17.25 11.96 -7.02
C ASN A 108 -15.85 12.42 -6.55
N VAL A 109 -15.75 13.64 -6.01
CA VAL A 109 -14.45 14.21 -5.61
C VAL A 109 -13.76 13.45 -4.47
N SER A 110 -14.51 12.81 -3.58
CA SER A 110 -13.96 11.98 -2.50
C SER A 110 -13.56 10.59 -3.01
N CYS A 111 -14.34 10.07 -3.96
CA CYS A 111 -14.21 8.74 -4.56
C CYS A 111 -14.15 8.86 -6.09
N PRO A 112 -13.00 9.26 -6.66
CA PRO A 112 -12.86 9.54 -8.09
C PRO A 112 -12.62 8.27 -8.94
N GLY A 113 -12.69 7.09 -8.33
CA GLY A 113 -12.44 5.81 -8.99
C GLY A 113 -13.71 5.10 -9.43
N ALA A 114 -13.53 3.84 -9.83
CA ALA A 114 -14.58 2.91 -10.18
C ALA A 114 -14.28 1.52 -9.59
N VAL A 115 -15.19 0.57 -9.77
CA VAL A 115 -15.00 -0.81 -9.28
C VAL A 115 -13.67 -1.40 -9.77
N ASP A 116 -13.36 -1.31 -11.07
CA ASP A 116 -12.17 -1.89 -11.69
C ASP A 116 -10.89 -1.07 -11.48
N ASP A 117 -11.02 0.17 -11.01
CA ASP A 117 -9.91 1.10 -10.74
C ASP A 117 -10.29 2.01 -9.56
N PRO A 118 -10.32 1.48 -8.33
CA PRO A 118 -10.81 2.26 -7.21
C PRO A 118 -9.76 3.27 -6.78
N LYS A 119 -10.26 4.45 -6.45
CA LYS A 119 -9.45 5.56 -5.99
C LYS A 119 -10.13 6.21 -4.81
N ALA A 120 -9.33 6.76 -3.92
CA ALA A 120 -9.83 7.57 -2.82
C ALA A 120 -9.01 8.86 -2.76
N ALA A 121 -9.67 9.99 -2.55
CA ALA A 121 -8.98 11.24 -2.24
C ALA A 121 -8.25 11.12 -0.88
N PRO A 122 -7.27 11.99 -0.58
CA PRO A 122 -6.56 11.96 0.69
C PRO A 122 -7.51 11.96 1.90
N GLY A 123 -7.24 11.06 2.84
CA GLY A 123 -8.05 10.86 4.05
C GLY A 123 -9.40 10.19 3.81
N GLN A 124 -9.67 9.66 2.62
CA GLN A 124 -10.91 8.96 2.30
C GLN A 124 -10.69 7.44 2.19
N LEU A 125 -11.72 6.68 2.54
CA LEU A 125 -11.89 5.27 2.25
C LEU A 125 -13.13 5.15 1.36
N CYS A 126 -12.96 4.59 0.17
CA CYS A 126 -14.04 4.40 -0.80
C CYS A 126 -14.23 2.90 -1.06
N VAL A 127 -15.45 2.42 -0.84
CA VAL A 127 -15.87 1.04 -1.14
C VAL A 127 -16.83 1.09 -2.31
N TYR A 128 -16.45 0.45 -3.42
CA TYR A 128 -17.18 0.41 -4.67
C TYR A 128 -17.85 -0.93 -4.83
N GLU A 129 -19.18 -0.95 -4.82
CA GLU A 129 -19.96 -2.15 -5.08
C GLU A 129 -20.03 -2.42 -6.59
N ASN A 130 -19.71 -3.67 -6.96
CA ASN A 130 -19.91 -4.18 -8.32
C ASN A 130 -21.32 -4.78 -8.47
N GLY A 131 -21.76 -5.52 -7.46
CA GLY A 131 -23.06 -6.16 -7.45
C GLY A 131 -23.48 -6.67 -6.08
N ALA A 132 -24.77 -6.95 -5.97
CA ALA A 132 -25.35 -7.57 -4.79
C ALA A 132 -26.40 -8.61 -5.19
N THR A 133 -26.53 -9.66 -4.39
CA THR A 133 -27.55 -10.70 -4.52
C THR A 133 -28.37 -10.73 -3.24
N ASN A 134 -29.71 -10.62 -3.33
CA ASN A 134 -30.66 -10.71 -2.21
C ASN A 134 -30.29 -9.90 -0.94
N ARG A 135 -29.45 -8.87 -1.10
CA ARG A 135 -29.05 -7.94 -0.04
C ARG A 135 -30.08 -6.82 0.05
N ASP A 136 -30.41 -6.38 1.26
CA ASP A 136 -31.15 -5.14 1.46
C ASP A 136 -30.33 -3.96 0.89
N PRO A 137 -30.85 -3.19 -0.09
CA PRO A 137 -30.14 -2.04 -0.64
C PRO A 137 -29.93 -0.90 0.36
N GLY A 138 -30.76 -0.82 1.41
CA GLY A 138 -30.73 0.25 2.39
C GLY A 138 -29.84 -0.02 3.60
N ASP A 139 -29.38 -1.25 3.79
CA ASP A 139 -28.73 -1.68 5.03
C ASP A 139 -27.30 -2.21 4.78
N VAL A 140 -26.42 -1.25 4.49
CA VAL A 140 -24.96 -1.45 4.46
C VAL A 140 -24.38 -0.72 5.66
N ALA A 141 -23.91 -1.47 6.64
CA ALA A 141 -23.32 -0.92 7.85
C ALA A 141 -21.80 -1.08 7.82
N PHE A 142 -21.11 -0.04 8.29
CA PHE A 142 -19.67 -0.06 8.43
C PHE A 142 -19.29 -0.09 9.90
N HIS A 143 -18.44 -1.04 10.25
CA HIS A 143 -17.99 -1.23 11.62
C HIS A 143 -16.49 -1.00 11.66
N PHE A 144 -16.04 -0.05 12.47
CA PHE A 144 -14.63 0.01 12.82
C PHE A 144 -14.45 -0.73 14.14
N GLY A 145 -13.57 -1.73 14.17
CA GLY A 145 -13.38 -2.59 15.34
C GLY A 145 -12.87 -1.82 16.56
N GLY A 146 -13.78 -1.24 17.36
CA GLY A 146 -13.49 -0.61 18.65
C GLY A 146 -12.42 0.50 18.62
N GLY A 147 -12.43 1.37 17.60
CA GLY A 147 -11.46 2.48 17.46
C GLY A 147 -10.19 2.14 16.67
N ARG A 148 -10.20 1.06 15.90
CA ARG A 148 -9.10 0.61 15.02
C ARG A 148 -9.28 1.02 13.56
N ASP A 149 -9.97 2.14 13.33
CA ASP A 149 -10.35 2.71 12.03
C ASP A 149 -9.12 3.04 11.16
N ARG A 150 -7.95 3.08 11.81
CA ARG A 150 -6.62 3.29 11.20
C ARG A 150 -5.94 2.01 10.76
N LEU A 151 -6.46 0.85 11.13
CA LEU A 151 -5.88 -0.48 10.83
C LEU A 151 -6.73 -1.26 9.82
N GLY A 152 -7.95 -0.84 9.58
CA GLY A 152 -8.88 -1.51 8.69
C GLY A 152 -10.30 -1.02 8.90
N PHE A 153 -11.23 -1.72 8.27
CA PHE A 153 -12.67 -1.48 8.39
C PHE A 153 -13.43 -2.80 8.25
N GLY A 154 -14.63 -2.85 8.81
CA GLY A 154 -15.59 -3.93 8.63
C GLY A 154 -16.78 -3.45 7.81
N LEU A 155 -17.37 -4.37 7.06
CA LEU A 155 -18.64 -4.20 6.35
C LEU A 155 -19.60 -5.26 6.86
N SER A 156 -20.83 -4.84 7.12
CA SER A 156 -21.97 -5.72 7.32
C SER A 156 -23.01 -5.44 6.25
N VAL A 157 -23.59 -6.50 5.71
CA VAL A 157 -24.70 -6.44 4.77
C VAL A 157 -25.82 -7.34 5.27
N LEU A 158 -27.08 -6.92 5.09
CA LEU A 158 -28.25 -7.68 5.55
C LEU A 158 -28.99 -8.36 4.40
N ALA A 159 -29.61 -9.50 4.70
CA ALA A 159 -30.50 -10.20 3.80
C ALA A 159 -31.85 -9.47 3.66
N ALA A 160 -32.27 -9.19 2.43
CA ALA A 160 -33.56 -8.56 2.13
C ALA A 160 -34.75 -9.52 2.21
N SER A 161 -34.51 -10.81 1.95
CA SER A 161 -35.57 -11.80 1.75
C SER A 161 -35.85 -12.61 3.01
N SER A 162 -37.13 -12.87 3.28
CA SER A 162 -37.58 -13.82 4.30
C SER A 162 -37.58 -15.29 3.82
N THR A 163 -37.25 -15.53 2.55
CA THR A 163 -37.07 -16.88 2.01
C THR A 163 -35.61 -17.29 2.14
N PRO A 164 -35.33 -18.53 2.59
CA PRO A 164 -33.96 -19.01 2.68
C PRO A 164 -33.21 -18.88 1.35
N GLY A 165 -32.02 -18.28 1.38
CA GLY A 165 -31.28 -18.01 0.17
C GLY A 165 -29.93 -17.35 0.41
N LEU A 166 -29.08 -17.42 -0.61
CA LEU A 166 -27.80 -16.74 -0.61
C LEU A 166 -28.02 -15.24 -0.71
N PHE A 167 -27.30 -14.48 0.11
CA PHE A 167 -27.12 -13.06 -0.06
C PHE A 167 -25.63 -12.71 -0.05
N ALA A 168 -25.27 -11.74 -0.88
CA ALA A 168 -23.89 -11.32 -1.03
C ALA A 168 -23.79 -9.88 -1.52
N SER A 169 -22.65 -9.26 -1.23
CA SER A 169 -22.18 -8.03 -1.88
C SER A 169 -20.72 -8.26 -2.29
N ASN A 170 -20.39 -7.85 -3.51
CA ASN A 170 -19.05 -7.94 -4.05
C ASN A 170 -18.64 -6.60 -4.66
N GLY A 171 -17.35 -6.35 -4.65
CA GLY A 171 -16.83 -5.06 -5.04
C GLY A 171 -15.39 -4.92 -4.65
N SER A 172 -14.98 -3.67 -4.52
CA SER A 172 -13.61 -3.29 -4.46
C SER A 172 -13.45 -2.06 -3.57
N TRP A 173 -12.24 -1.74 -3.14
CA TRP A 173 -12.04 -0.62 -2.23
C TRP A 173 -10.67 0.04 -2.43
N ALA A 174 -10.60 1.31 -2.04
CA ALA A 174 -9.37 2.07 -1.98
C ALA A 174 -9.35 2.96 -0.75
N VAL A 175 -8.17 3.15 -0.17
CA VAL A 175 -7.94 4.07 0.94
C VAL A 175 -6.68 4.88 0.68
N THR A 176 -6.74 6.18 0.97
CA THR A 176 -5.59 7.07 0.84
C THR A 176 -5.37 7.80 2.16
N ALA A 177 -4.12 7.84 2.64
CA ALA A 177 -3.77 8.57 3.86
C ALA A 177 -4.08 10.09 3.71
N PRO A 178 -4.35 10.81 4.81
CA PRO A 178 -4.54 12.26 4.80
C PRO A 178 -3.29 13.03 4.38
#